data_AF-A0A7W6CUX9-F1
#
_entry.id   AF-A0A7W6CUX9-F1
#
_cell.length_a   1.000
_cell.length_b   1.000
_cell.length_c   1.000
_cell.angle_alpha   90.00
_cell.angle_beta   90.00
_cell.angle_gamma   90.00
#
_symmetry.space_group_name_H-M   'P 1'
#
loop_
_entity.id
_entity.type
_entity.pdbx_description
1 polymer ?
#
loop_
_entity_poly.entity_id
_entity_poly.type
_entity_poly.pdbx_seq_one_letter_code
_entity_poly.pdbx_strand_id
1 'polypeptide(L)'
;MPKSPPIASNTLDEAVLRRAETLDALDSIFPFERRDRLAQLLTDKDAETLKRLIEGGAPENSIRALAADLGYLQAWSLATTGGTLPWPAPEALVQVFMSQHLTSAASASTEGDGGMPQPVEQEMRRQAILKGALPHAPSTVRRRLASWATLTRARDLSGPFAGASIKQAFKRAEHASRRSPTRMSATDVTDDILARLLSTCKRDGLVGCRDRAILLLLAASGGRRRAEVANLRFDDVSIDGRTDSPGKRRRAVHLTVEIGRPGSSEQLSLPGDTAKALLTWIEEAGISGGPVFRKIDQWGNVSRRTLTPQSVNLIVKARAKKAGLDPTLISAQGLRSASSARTRDKAAAD
;
A
#
# COMPACT_ATOMS: atom_id res chain seq x y z
N MET A 1 -17.39 62.52 11.69
CA MET A 1 -17.66 61.09 11.43
C MET A 1 -16.33 60.35 11.45
N PRO A 2 -16.09 59.40 12.39
CA PRO A 2 -14.85 58.64 12.39
C PRO A 2 -14.88 57.62 11.25
N LYS A 3 -13.78 57.55 10.49
CA LYS A 3 -13.57 56.56 9.43
C LYS A 3 -13.58 55.16 10.06
N SER A 4 -14.38 54.26 9.49
CA SER A 4 -14.38 52.84 9.83
C SER A 4 -12.96 52.26 9.75
N PRO A 5 -12.56 51.35 10.67
CA PRO A 5 -11.26 50.72 10.61
C PRO A 5 -11.15 49.85 9.35
N PRO A 6 -9.95 49.70 8.77
CA PRO A 6 -9.76 48.85 7.61
C PRO A 6 -10.09 47.40 7.99
N ILE A 7 -10.85 46.76 7.13
CA ILE A 7 -11.22 45.34 7.18
C ILE A 7 -9.94 44.53 7.35
N ALA A 8 -9.93 43.66 8.37
CA ALA A 8 -8.82 42.76 8.67
C ALA A 8 -8.32 42.08 7.39
N SER A 9 -7.05 42.29 7.09
CA SER A 9 -6.37 41.65 5.96
C SER A 9 -6.52 40.15 6.09
N ASN A 10 -7.16 39.53 5.10
CA ASN A 10 -7.18 38.09 4.91
C ASN A 10 -5.79 37.63 4.44
N THR A 11 -4.78 37.75 5.30
CA THR A 11 -3.45 37.19 5.09
C THR A 11 -3.58 35.70 5.32
N LEU A 12 -3.74 34.93 4.25
CA LEU A 12 -3.21 33.56 4.23
C LEU A 12 -1.77 33.67 4.75
N ASP A 13 -1.50 33.04 5.89
CA ASP A 13 -0.22 33.12 6.60
C ASP A 13 0.93 32.88 5.60
N GLU A 14 1.77 33.88 5.34
CA GLU A 14 2.84 33.82 4.33
C GLU A 14 3.76 32.62 4.55
N ALA A 15 3.91 32.16 5.81
CA ALA A 15 4.67 30.96 6.12
C ALA A 15 3.98 29.69 5.57
N VAL A 16 2.65 29.59 5.66
CA VAL A 16 1.89 28.47 5.10
C VAL A 16 1.95 28.50 3.57
N LEU A 17 1.90 29.69 2.95
CA LEU A 17 2.06 29.84 1.50
C LEU A 17 3.45 29.36 1.03
N ARG A 18 4.54 29.80 1.68
CA ARG A 18 5.90 29.33 1.36
C ARG A 18 6.06 27.81 1.50
N ARG A 19 5.41 27.20 2.51
CA ARG A 19 5.39 25.74 2.66
C ARG A 19 4.61 25.08 1.53
N ALA A 20 3.44 25.62 1.17
CA ALA A 20 2.67 25.12 0.05
C ALA A 20 3.49 25.15 -1.25
N GLU A 21 4.17 26.26 -1.54
CA GLU A 21 5.10 26.42 -2.68
C GLU A 21 6.25 25.40 -2.63
N THR A 22 6.85 25.18 -1.45
CA THR A 22 7.90 24.17 -1.30
C THR A 22 7.36 22.75 -1.55
N LEU A 23 6.10 22.51 -1.17
CA LEU A 23 5.37 21.28 -1.41
C LEU A 23 4.78 21.21 -2.83
N ASP A 24 4.79 22.29 -3.63
CA ASP A 24 4.42 22.25 -5.07
C ASP A 24 5.40 21.41 -5.88
N ALA A 25 6.65 21.25 -5.42
CA ALA A 25 7.57 20.23 -5.94
C ALA A 25 6.99 18.79 -5.84
N LEU A 26 5.92 18.59 -5.06
CA LEU A 26 5.18 17.34 -4.93
C LEU A 26 3.94 17.25 -5.83
N ASP A 27 3.75 18.16 -6.79
CA ASP A 27 2.55 18.24 -7.64
C ASP A 27 2.26 16.93 -8.39
N SER A 28 3.31 16.27 -8.87
CA SER A 28 3.22 14.95 -9.52
C SER A 28 2.88 13.82 -8.54
N ILE A 29 3.04 14.06 -7.23
CA ILE A 29 3.02 13.04 -6.18
C ILE A 29 1.72 13.08 -5.34
N PHE A 30 1.20 14.27 -5.02
CA PHE A 30 0.01 14.44 -4.18
C PHE A 30 -1.07 15.36 -4.81
N PRO A 31 -2.37 15.04 -4.64
CA PRO A 31 -3.45 15.98 -4.96
C PRO A 31 -3.32 17.28 -4.16
N PHE A 32 -3.75 18.40 -4.74
CA PHE A 32 -3.71 19.75 -4.16
C PHE A 32 -4.20 19.81 -2.70
N GLU A 33 -5.42 19.30 -2.42
CA GLU A 33 -5.98 19.30 -1.05
C GLU A 33 -5.10 18.64 0.00
N ARG A 34 -4.28 17.66 -0.41
CA ARG A 34 -3.38 16.95 0.49
C ARG A 34 -2.12 17.76 0.76
N ARG A 35 -1.66 18.56 -0.20
CA ARG A 35 -0.51 19.46 -0.06
C ARG A 35 -0.85 20.62 0.87
N ASP A 36 -2.05 21.21 0.74
CA ASP A 36 -2.53 22.24 1.66
C ASP A 36 -2.59 21.77 3.11
N ARG A 37 -3.14 20.57 3.35
CA ARG A 37 -3.19 19.99 4.70
C ARG A 37 -1.80 19.73 5.26
N LEU A 38 -0.85 19.30 4.43
CA LEU A 38 0.52 19.13 4.86
C LEU A 38 1.18 20.48 5.15
N ALA A 39 0.96 21.51 4.33
CA ALA A 39 1.51 22.85 4.56
C ALA A 39 1.06 23.47 5.89
N GLN A 40 -0.16 23.17 6.33
CA GLN A 40 -0.69 23.61 7.63
C GLN A 40 -0.07 22.86 8.82
N LEU A 41 0.27 21.58 8.66
CA LEU A 41 0.78 20.74 9.75
C LEU A 41 2.30 20.81 9.88
N LEU A 42 2.99 20.80 8.74
CA LEU A 42 4.43 20.69 8.64
C LEU A 42 5.13 22.02 8.94
N THR A 43 6.33 21.93 9.49
CA THR A 43 7.25 23.07 9.61
C THR A 43 7.97 23.32 8.28
N ASP A 44 8.61 24.48 8.14
CA ASP A 44 9.42 24.81 6.95
C ASP A 44 10.53 23.75 6.74
N LYS A 45 11.18 23.34 7.84
CA LYS A 45 12.22 22.31 7.83
C LYS A 45 11.68 20.92 7.46
N ASP A 46 10.41 20.62 7.75
CA ASP A 46 9.73 19.39 7.31
C ASP A 46 9.54 19.39 5.78
N ALA A 47 9.03 20.50 5.23
CA ALA A 47 8.83 20.65 3.79
C ALA A 47 10.17 20.56 3.03
N GLU A 48 11.22 21.24 3.51
CA GLU A 48 12.57 21.17 2.95
C GLU A 48 13.17 19.75 3.02
N THR A 49 12.91 19.01 4.10
CA THR A 49 13.39 17.62 4.22
C THR A 49 12.74 16.73 3.17
N LEU A 50 11.43 16.88 2.93
CA LEU A 50 10.74 16.13 1.88
C LEU A 50 11.25 16.52 0.49
N LYS A 51 11.47 17.81 0.23
CA LYS A 51 12.05 18.32 -1.02
C LYS A 51 13.43 17.71 -1.31
N ARG A 52 14.35 17.75 -0.35
CA ARG A 52 15.70 17.14 -0.50
C ARG A 52 15.65 15.64 -0.79
N LEU A 53 14.71 14.91 -0.19
CA LEU A 53 14.56 13.47 -0.47
C LEU A 53 14.12 13.20 -1.92
N ILE A 54 13.35 14.09 -2.53
CA ILE A 54 12.91 13.98 -3.92
C ILE A 54 14.06 14.31 -4.87
N GLU A 55 14.76 15.40 -4.59
CA GLU A 55 15.95 15.81 -5.35
C GLU A 55 17.04 14.72 -5.29
N GLY A 56 17.14 14.01 -4.16
CA GLY A 56 17.98 12.83 -3.98
C GLY A 56 17.48 11.54 -4.67
N GLY A 57 16.39 11.59 -5.44
CA GLY A 57 15.90 10.48 -6.25
C GLY A 57 15.12 9.40 -5.48
N ALA A 58 14.57 9.71 -4.30
CA ALA A 58 13.74 8.74 -3.58
C ALA A 58 12.47 8.39 -4.38
N PRO A 59 12.05 7.11 -4.44
CA PRO A 59 10.87 6.71 -5.19
C PRO A 59 9.61 7.44 -4.73
N GLU A 60 8.76 7.86 -5.67
CA GLU A 60 7.53 8.62 -5.35
C GLU A 60 6.65 7.94 -4.30
N ASN A 61 6.51 6.61 -4.36
CA ASN A 61 5.72 5.86 -3.39
C ASN A 61 6.31 5.93 -1.96
N SER A 62 7.63 5.98 -1.85
CA SER A 62 8.33 6.17 -0.57
C SER A 62 8.10 7.58 -0.05
N ILE A 63 8.22 8.61 -0.90
CA ILE A 63 7.89 10.00 -0.55
C ILE A 63 6.44 10.13 -0.09
N ARG A 64 5.49 9.49 -0.80
CA ARG A 64 4.07 9.43 -0.40
C ARG A 64 3.87 8.88 1.00
N ALA A 65 4.54 7.78 1.32
CA ALA A 65 4.46 7.15 2.63
C ALA A 65 5.13 8.00 3.72
N LEU A 66 6.30 8.56 3.45
CA LEU A 66 7.06 9.39 4.39
C LEU A 66 6.31 10.68 4.73
N ALA A 67 5.78 11.40 3.75
CA ALA A 67 5.02 12.63 4.01
C ALA A 67 3.73 12.35 4.80
N ALA A 68 3.04 11.24 4.49
CA ALA A 68 1.86 10.82 5.24
C ALA A 68 2.18 10.50 6.70
N ASP A 69 3.28 9.79 6.95
CA ASP A 69 3.71 9.47 8.30
C ASP A 69 4.22 10.69 9.04
N LEU A 70 4.93 11.60 8.37
CA LEU A 70 5.39 12.86 8.94
C LEU A 70 4.21 13.72 9.39
N GLY A 71 3.20 13.91 8.53
CA GLY A 71 1.98 14.64 8.89
C GLY A 71 1.25 14.00 10.08
N TYR A 72 1.20 12.66 10.16
CA TYR A 72 0.64 11.96 11.31
C TYR A 72 1.44 12.20 12.59
N LEU A 73 2.77 12.05 12.54
CA LEU A 73 3.65 12.22 13.70
C LEU A 73 3.63 13.67 14.21
N GLN A 74 3.59 14.63 13.30
CA GLN A 74 3.54 16.06 13.60
C GLN A 74 2.25 16.42 14.35
N ALA A 75 1.10 15.99 13.83
CA ALA A 75 -0.18 16.22 14.49
C ALA A 75 -0.30 15.48 15.83
N TRP A 76 0.21 14.25 15.90
CA TRP A 76 0.28 13.50 17.16
C TRP A 76 1.13 14.21 18.21
N SER A 77 2.31 14.72 17.81
CA SER A 77 3.19 15.49 18.70
C SER A 77 2.46 16.74 19.19
N LEU A 78 1.84 17.51 18.30
CA LEU A 78 1.10 18.71 18.66
C LEU A 78 -0.02 18.40 19.65
N ALA A 79 -0.79 17.33 19.41
CA ALA A 79 -1.86 16.92 20.31
C ALA A 79 -1.36 16.39 21.67
N THR A 80 -0.17 15.76 21.71
CA THR A 80 0.38 15.12 22.91
C THR A 80 1.21 16.08 23.78
N THR A 81 2.00 16.95 23.15
CA THR A 81 2.98 17.81 23.84
C THR A 81 2.65 19.30 23.71
N GLY A 82 1.66 19.67 22.88
CA GLY A 82 1.38 21.06 22.52
C GLY A 82 2.40 21.66 21.55
N GLY A 83 3.40 20.90 21.10
CA GLY A 83 4.50 21.37 20.27
C GLY A 83 4.76 20.53 19.03
N THR A 84 5.48 21.13 18.08
CA THR A 84 5.95 20.46 16.86
C THR A 84 6.84 19.26 17.18
N LEU A 85 6.90 18.27 16.28
CA LEU A 85 7.73 17.09 16.47
C LEU A 85 9.20 17.49 16.68
N PRO A 86 9.85 17.07 17.78
CA PRO A 86 11.24 17.44 18.06
C PRO A 86 12.22 16.62 17.21
N TRP A 87 13.35 17.25 16.89
CA TRP A 87 14.43 16.65 16.10
C TRP A 87 15.79 16.95 16.75
N PRO A 88 16.57 15.92 17.15
CA PRO A 88 16.21 14.50 17.12
C PRO A 88 15.10 14.17 18.13
N ALA A 89 14.42 13.04 17.92
CA ALA A 89 13.37 12.57 18.82
C ALA A 89 13.95 12.17 20.19
N PRO A 90 13.45 12.72 21.31
CA PRO A 90 13.79 12.21 22.64
C PRO A 90 13.33 10.75 22.78
N GLU A 91 14.14 9.91 23.43
CA GLU A 91 13.82 8.50 23.62
C GLU A 91 12.49 8.31 24.36
N ALA A 92 12.26 9.12 25.40
CA ALA A 92 11.01 9.12 26.14
C ALA A 92 9.78 9.38 25.23
N LEU A 93 9.89 10.29 24.25
CA LEU A 93 8.80 10.60 23.33
C LEU A 93 8.50 9.41 22.40
N VAL A 94 9.54 8.70 21.95
CA VAL A 94 9.37 7.47 21.16
C VAL A 94 8.67 6.37 21.98
N GLN A 95 9.00 6.24 23.26
CA GLN A 95 8.33 5.31 24.17
C GLN A 95 6.86 5.69 24.40
N VAL A 96 6.56 6.97 24.60
CA VAL A 96 5.18 7.48 24.71
C VAL A 96 4.41 7.18 23.42
N PHE A 97 5.00 7.44 22.25
CA PHE A 97 4.38 7.09 20.96
C PHE A 97 4.02 5.61 20.90
N MET A 98 4.93 4.72 21.30
CA MET A 98 4.69 3.28 21.28
C MET A 98 3.60 2.87 22.26
N SER A 99 3.63 3.37 23.49
CA SER A 99 2.63 3.07 24.52
C SER A 99 1.22 3.50 24.09
N GLN A 100 1.07 4.72 23.58
CA GLN A 100 -0.23 5.25 23.16
C GLN A 100 -0.86 4.49 21.98
N HIS A 101 -0.04 3.91 21.11
CA HIS A 101 -0.52 3.28 19.88
C HIS A 101 -0.57 1.76 19.93
N LEU A 102 0.16 1.10 20.83
CA LEU A 102 0.18 -0.36 20.98
C LEU A 102 -0.69 -0.86 22.14
N THR A 103 -0.98 -0.01 23.11
CA THR A 103 -1.80 -0.38 24.27
C THR A 103 -3.25 0.03 24.07
N SER A 104 -4.19 -0.85 24.41
CA SER A 104 -5.62 -0.53 24.40
C SER A 104 -5.99 0.24 25.67
N ALA A 105 -6.83 1.27 25.54
CA ALA A 105 -7.39 1.99 26.69
C ALA A 105 -8.17 1.07 27.65
N ALA A 106 -8.73 -0.04 27.16
CA ALA A 106 -9.43 -1.03 27.99
C ALA A 106 -8.50 -1.97 28.78
N SER A 107 -7.21 -1.97 28.45
CA SER A 107 -6.18 -2.77 29.13
C SER A 107 -5.43 -1.95 30.18
N ALA A 108 -5.73 -0.65 30.30
CA ALA A 108 -5.15 0.24 31.28
C ALA A 108 -5.81 -0.01 32.64
N SER A 109 -5.26 -0.96 33.40
CA SER A 109 -5.72 -1.31 34.74
C SER A 109 -5.37 -0.27 35.81
N THR A 110 -4.71 0.83 35.44
CA THR A 110 -4.23 1.87 36.36
C THR A 110 -4.32 3.25 35.69
N GLU A 111 -4.74 4.27 36.44
CA GLU A 111 -4.66 5.68 36.02
C GLU A 111 -3.20 5.98 35.63
N GLY A 112 -2.95 6.14 34.32
CA GLY A 112 -1.64 6.49 33.78
C GLY A 112 -0.94 5.41 32.93
N ASP A 113 -1.45 4.18 32.86
CA ASP A 113 -0.80 3.11 32.08
C ASP A 113 -1.71 2.52 31.01
N GLY A 114 -1.72 3.13 29.82
CA GLY A 114 -2.05 2.39 28.60
C GLY A 114 -3.01 3.06 27.64
N GLY A 115 -2.51 3.36 26.44
CA GLY A 115 -3.30 3.83 25.31
C GLY A 115 -3.26 5.34 25.11
N MET A 116 -3.77 5.77 23.96
CA MET A 116 -3.82 7.18 23.60
C MET A 116 -4.78 7.92 24.55
N PRO A 117 -4.35 9.03 25.20
CA PRO A 117 -5.25 9.82 26.03
C PRO A 117 -6.45 10.32 25.23
N GLN A 118 -7.64 10.33 25.84
CA GLN A 118 -8.89 10.73 25.17
C GLN A 118 -8.80 12.13 24.51
N PRO A 119 -8.18 13.16 25.12
CA PRO A 119 -8.03 14.47 24.46
C PRO A 119 -7.16 14.40 23.19
N VAL A 120 -6.09 13.60 23.22
CA VAL A 120 -5.20 13.39 22.08
C VAL A 120 -5.95 12.66 20.97
N GLU A 121 -6.69 11.60 21.31
CA GLU A 121 -7.48 10.84 20.35
C GLU A 121 -8.55 11.73 19.69
N GLN A 122 -9.30 12.50 20.47
CA GLN A 122 -10.33 13.41 19.98
C GLN A 122 -9.75 14.45 19.02
N GLU A 123 -8.61 15.04 19.37
CA GLU A 123 -7.96 16.04 18.53
C GLU A 123 -7.49 15.44 17.19
N MET A 124 -6.84 14.27 17.23
CA MET A 124 -6.39 13.60 16.01
C MET A 124 -7.56 13.15 15.12
N ARG A 125 -8.71 12.80 15.70
CA ARG A 125 -9.94 12.48 14.97
C ARG A 125 -10.59 13.72 14.38
N ARG A 126 -10.63 14.83 15.12
CA ARG A 126 -11.16 16.13 14.66
C ARG A 126 -10.43 16.63 13.42
N GLN A 127 -9.11 16.47 13.38
CA GLN A 127 -8.29 16.79 12.20
C GLN A 127 -8.36 15.74 11.07
N ALA A 128 -9.16 14.67 11.25
CA ALA A 128 -9.29 13.54 10.32
C ALA A 128 -7.96 12.80 10.01
N ILE A 129 -6.99 12.85 10.94
CA ILE A 129 -5.67 12.22 10.82
C ILE A 129 -5.72 10.79 11.35
N LEU A 130 -6.37 10.57 12.49
CA LEU A 130 -6.61 9.25 13.04
C LEU A 130 -7.88 8.64 12.42
N LYS A 131 -7.69 7.70 11.49
CA LYS A 131 -8.76 6.93 10.84
C LYS A 131 -8.72 5.49 11.35
N GLY A 132 -9.83 5.01 11.89
CA GLY A 132 -9.97 3.65 12.42
C GLY A 132 -9.95 3.55 13.95
N ALA A 133 -9.91 2.31 14.44
CA ALA A 133 -9.87 1.98 15.86
C ALA A 133 -8.43 1.92 16.37
N LEU A 134 -8.23 2.27 17.64
CA LEU A 134 -7.03 1.99 18.42
C LEU A 134 -7.20 0.66 19.17
N PRO A 135 -6.11 -0.04 19.53
CA PRO A 135 -4.71 0.24 19.21
C PRO A 135 -4.37 -0.05 17.73
N HIS A 136 -3.30 0.54 17.22
CA HIS A 136 -2.81 0.25 15.87
C HIS A 136 -2.18 -1.13 15.81
N ALA A 137 -2.23 -1.77 14.63
CA ALA A 137 -1.44 -2.97 14.38
C ALA A 137 0.06 -2.70 14.61
N PRO A 138 0.82 -3.62 15.23
CA PRO A 138 2.26 -3.44 15.47
C PRO A 138 3.05 -3.10 14.20
N SER A 139 2.66 -3.66 13.05
CA SER A 139 3.25 -3.33 11.75
C SER A 139 3.10 -1.85 11.37
N THR A 140 1.98 -1.21 11.72
CA THR A 140 1.72 0.21 11.47
C THR A 140 2.61 1.10 12.35
N VAL A 141 2.76 0.76 13.62
CA VAL A 141 3.66 1.48 14.55
C VAL A 141 5.11 1.32 14.12
N ARG A 142 5.55 0.10 13.78
CA ARG A 142 6.89 -0.17 13.25
C ARG A 142 7.19 0.63 11.98
N ARG A 143 6.23 0.71 11.05
CA ARG A 143 6.35 1.52 9.82
C ARG A 143 6.57 3.00 10.14
N ARG A 144 5.77 3.59 11.04
CA ARG A 144 5.91 5.01 11.43
C ARG A 144 7.23 5.28 12.14
N LEU A 145 7.70 4.38 13.01
CA LEU A 145 9.02 4.49 13.65
C LEU A 145 10.16 4.45 12.60
N ALA A 146 10.05 3.58 11.59
CA ALA A 146 11.02 3.54 10.49
C ALA A 146 11.00 4.81 9.62
N SER A 147 9.81 5.38 9.37
CA SER A 147 9.66 6.67 8.70
C SER A 147 10.30 7.79 9.51
N TRP A 148 10.07 7.84 10.83
CA TRP A 148 10.68 8.83 11.73
C TRP A 148 12.22 8.73 11.74
N ALA A 149 12.75 7.50 11.81
CA ALA A 149 14.19 7.25 11.74
C ALA A 149 14.80 7.68 10.38
N THR A 150 14.10 7.40 9.27
CA THR A 150 14.53 7.79 7.93
C THR A 150 14.53 9.31 7.76
N LEU A 151 13.48 9.99 8.21
CA LEU A 151 13.40 11.46 8.18
C LEU A 151 14.44 12.12 9.11
N THR A 152 14.78 11.48 10.23
CA THR A 152 15.83 11.98 11.15
C THR A 152 17.19 11.93 10.45
N ARG A 153 17.50 10.81 9.78
CA ARG A 153 18.73 10.67 8.99
C ARG A 153 18.78 11.60 7.79
N ALA A 154 17.63 11.88 7.15
CA ALA A 154 17.55 12.88 6.08
C ALA A 154 17.87 14.30 6.56
N ARG A 155 17.91 14.54 7.87
CA ARG A 155 18.38 15.78 8.50
C ARG A 155 19.79 15.69 9.03
N ASP A 156 20.52 14.64 8.69
CA ASP A 156 21.88 14.38 9.16
C ASP A 156 21.97 14.24 10.69
N LEU A 157 20.87 13.80 11.31
CA LEU A 157 20.76 13.57 12.75
C LEU A 157 20.71 12.07 13.05
N SER A 158 21.13 11.71 14.26
CA SER A 158 20.93 10.39 14.85
C SER A 158 19.82 10.43 15.91
N GLY A 159 19.08 9.33 16.05
CA GLY A 159 17.97 9.23 17.01
C GLY A 159 17.95 7.88 17.71
N PRO A 160 17.13 7.72 18.76
CA PRO A 160 17.13 6.56 19.66
C PRO A 160 16.53 5.29 19.02
N PHE A 161 16.08 5.35 17.76
CA PHE A 161 15.33 4.27 17.08
C PHE A 161 16.09 2.93 16.98
N ALA A 162 17.42 2.95 17.00
CA ALA A 162 18.26 1.75 16.97
C ALA A 162 18.63 1.21 18.37
N GLY A 163 18.28 1.94 19.43
CA GLY A 163 18.63 1.63 20.82
C GLY A 163 18.00 0.33 21.33
N ALA A 164 18.70 -0.35 22.24
CA ALA A 164 18.24 -1.61 22.82
C ALA A 164 16.93 -1.44 23.60
N SER A 165 16.79 -0.34 24.33
CA SER A 165 15.59 0.01 25.11
C SER A 165 14.33 0.09 24.22
N ILE A 166 14.37 0.84 23.11
CA ILE A 166 13.25 0.93 22.16
C ILE A 166 12.92 -0.43 21.55
N LYS A 167 13.93 -1.22 21.15
CA LYS A 167 13.71 -2.57 20.58
C LYS A 167 13.04 -3.51 21.59
N GLN A 168 13.49 -3.49 22.85
CA GLN A 168 12.93 -4.31 23.91
C GLN A 168 11.51 -3.87 24.27
N ALA A 169 11.27 -2.56 24.41
CA ALA A 169 9.95 -2.01 24.66
C ALA A 169 8.96 -2.38 23.55
N PHE A 170 9.39 -2.32 22.29
CA PHE A 170 8.56 -2.68 21.15
C PHE A 170 8.21 -4.17 21.17
N LYS A 171 9.19 -5.04 21.44
CA LYS A 171 8.96 -6.48 21.53
C LYS A 171 7.99 -6.84 22.66
N ARG A 172 8.10 -6.19 23.82
CA ARG A 172 7.17 -6.36 24.96
C ARG A 172 5.76 -5.93 24.57
N ALA A 173 5.60 -4.73 24.01
CA ALA A 173 4.31 -4.21 23.57
C ALA A 173 3.69 -5.07 22.45
N GLU A 174 4.50 -5.55 21.50
CA GLU A 174 4.06 -6.47 20.45
C GLU A 174 3.59 -7.81 21.03
N HIS A 175 4.23 -8.33 22.09
CA HIS A 175 3.79 -9.53 22.80
C HIS A 175 2.48 -9.31 23.56
N ALA A 176 2.37 -8.21 24.31
CA ALA A 176 1.16 -7.85 25.05
C ALA A 176 -0.04 -7.59 24.12
N SER A 177 0.23 -7.04 22.93
CA SER A 177 -0.76 -6.81 21.87
C SER A 177 -1.20 -8.09 21.15
N ARG A 178 -0.63 -9.28 21.44
CA ARG A 178 -1.05 -10.56 20.86
C ARG A 178 -2.38 -11.04 21.44
N ARG A 179 -3.44 -10.26 21.23
CA ARG A 179 -4.80 -10.79 21.11
C ARG A 179 -4.87 -11.59 19.82
N SER A 180 -5.59 -12.72 19.81
CA SER A 180 -5.67 -13.67 18.70
C SER A 180 -5.63 -12.95 17.36
N PRO A 181 -4.70 -13.31 16.46
CA PRO A 181 -4.53 -12.58 15.22
C PRO A 181 -5.88 -12.49 14.53
N THR A 182 -6.44 -11.30 14.42
CA THR A 182 -7.35 -10.99 13.32
C THR A 182 -6.45 -11.10 12.10
N ARG A 183 -6.31 -12.34 11.61
CA ARG A 183 -5.58 -12.68 10.40
C ARG A 183 -6.19 -11.79 9.32
N MET A 184 -5.47 -10.73 8.94
CA MET A 184 -5.78 -10.00 7.72
C MET A 184 -5.71 -11.05 6.60
N SER A 185 -6.90 -11.37 6.07
CA SER A 185 -7.25 -12.59 5.32
C SER A 185 -6.89 -13.90 6.03
N ALA A 186 -7.80 -14.40 6.87
CA ALA A 186 -7.73 -15.75 7.47
C ALA A 186 -8.00 -16.88 6.48
N THR A 187 -8.27 -16.57 5.22
CA THR A 187 -8.49 -17.58 4.19
C THR A 187 -7.29 -17.53 3.27
N ASP A 188 -6.33 -18.43 3.49
CA ASP A 188 -5.54 -18.92 2.37
C ASP A 188 -6.57 -19.30 1.31
N VAL A 189 -6.60 -18.55 0.20
CA VAL A 189 -7.54 -18.82 -0.88
C VAL A 189 -7.14 -20.17 -1.46
N THR A 190 -7.77 -21.23 -0.94
CA THR A 190 -7.64 -22.58 -1.45
C THR A 190 -8.06 -22.61 -2.92
N ASP A 191 -7.59 -23.62 -3.66
CA ASP A 191 -7.94 -23.80 -5.07
C ASP A 191 -9.48 -23.77 -5.28
N ASP A 192 -10.27 -24.14 -4.27
CA ASP A 192 -11.73 -24.05 -4.24
C ASP A 192 -12.26 -22.60 -4.31
N ILE A 193 -11.65 -21.68 -3.57
CA ILE A 193 -12.06 -20.27 -3.57
C ILE A 193 -11.68 -19.63 -4.90
N LEU A 194 -10.49 -19.95 -5.43
CA LEU A 194 -10.11 -19.51 -6.77
C LEU A 194 -11.10 -20.02 -7.83
N ALA A 195 -11.49 -21.29 -7.77
CA ALA A 195 -12.48 -21.87 -8.67
C ALA A 195 -13.85 -21.15 -8.57
N ARG A 196 -14.30 -20.81 -7.36
CA ARG A 196 -15.52 -20.01 -7.14
C ARG A 196 -15.41 -18.61 -7.71
N LEU A 197 -14.27 -17.94 -7.59
CA LEU A 197 -14.07 -16.61 -8.20
C LEU A 197 -14.09 -16.71 -9.73
N LEU A 198 -13.41 -17.71 -10.30
CA LEU A 198 -13.32 -17.93 -11.75
C LEU A 198 -14.67 -18.29 -12.37
N SER A 199 -15.57 -18.95 -11.62
CA SER A 199 -16.92 -19.27 -12.12
C SER A 199 -17.75 -18.00 -12.36
N THR A 200 -17.51 -16.92 -11.60
CA THR A 200 -18.20 -15.63 -11.80
C THR A 200 -17.79 -14.92 -13.08
N CYS A 201 -16.63 -15.25 -13.66
CA CYS A 201 -16.12 -14.58 -14.86
C CYS A 201 -16.77 -15.06 -16.16
N LYS A 202 -17.44 -16.23 -16.16
CA LYS A 202 -17.91 -16.89 -17.39
C LYS A 202 -19.01 -16.12 -18.15
N ARG A 203 -19.77 -15.25 -17.49
CA ARG A 203 -20.95 -14.58 -18.06
C ARG A 203 -20.78 -13.07 -18.29
N ASP A 204 -19.59 -12.53 -18.03
CA ASP A 204 -19.34 -11.08 -18.03
C ASP A 204 -18.62 -10.58 -19.29
N GLY A 205 -18.65 -11.35 -20.38
CA GLY A 205 -18.02 -10.99 -21.67
C GLY A 205 -16.56 -10.55 -21.51
N LEU A 206 -16.21 -9.41 -22.12
CA LEU A 206 -14.86 -8.85 -22.12
C LEU A 206 -14.32 -8.55 -20.70
N VAL A 207 -15.20 -8.09 -19.79
CA VAL A 207 -14.85 -7.87 -18.37
C VAL A 207 -14.53 -9.19 -17.68
N GLY A 208 -15.28 -10.25 -18.00
CA GLY A 208 -15.04 -11.60 -17.53
C GLY A 208 -13.68 -12.14 -17.96
N CYS A 209 -13.31 -11.96 -19.23
CA CYS A 209 -12.01 -12.34 -19.78
C CYS A 209 -10.85 -11.65 -19.05
N ARG A 210 -10.94 -10.32 -18.88
CA ARG A 210 -9.94 -9.55 -18.14
C ARG A 210 -9.79 -10.04 -16.70
N ASP A 211 -10.90 -10.12 -15.98
CA ASP A 211 -10.87 -10.44 -14.56
C ASP A 211 -10.41 -11.88 -14.31
N ARG A 212 -10.73 -12.81 -15.23
CA ARG A 212 -10.20 -14.18 -15.23
C ARG A 212 -8.68 -14.19 -15.37
N ALA A 213 -8.14 -13.46 -16.34
CA ALA A 213 -6.69 -13.34 -16.53
C ALA A 213 -5.99 -12.75 -15.30
N ILE A 214 -6.56 -11.69 -14.71
CA ILE A 214 -6.06 -11.07 -13.47
C ILE A 214 -6.04 -12.08 -12.31
N LEU A 215 -7.14 -12.80 -12.08
CA LEU A 215 -7.26 -13.76 -10.97
C LEU A 215 -6.24 -14.91 -11.09
N LEU A 216 -6.09 -15.47 -12.28
CA LEU A 216 -5.14 -16.55 -12.54
C LEU A 216 -3.69 -16.08 -12.43
N LEU A 217 -3.39 -14.87 -12.89
CA LEU A 217 -2.04 -14.30 -12.80
C LEU A 217 -1.67 -13.92 -11.37
N LEU A 218 -2.61 -13.37 -10.60
CA LEU A 218 -2.41 -13.13 -9.16
C LEU A 218 -2.16 -14.43 -8.39
N ALA A 219 -2.93 -15.48 -8.70
CA ALA A 219 -2.74 -16.79 -8.10
C ALA A 219 -1.37 -17.39 -8.46
N ALA A 220 -0.97 -17.36 -9.73
CA ALA A 220 0.30 -17.88 -10.20
C ALA A 220 1.52 -17.12 -9.64
N SER A 221 1.39 -15.81 -9.45
CA SER A 221 2.42 -14.95 -8.84
C SER A 221 2.41 -14.93 -7.30
N GLY A 222 1.52 -15.71 -6.67
CA GLY A 222 1.42 -15.86 -5.22
C GLY A 222 0.89 -14.64 -4.47
N GLY A 223 0.05 -13.81 -5.10
CA GLY A 223 -0.67 -12.68 -4.48
C GLY A 223 0.20 -11.49 -4.04
N ARG A 224 1.53 -11.62 -4.05
CA ARG A 224 2.47 -10.58 -3.59
C ARG A 224 2.71 -9.47 -4.62
N ARG A 225 2.30 -9.68 -5.88
CA ARG A 225 2.71 -8.87 -7.05
C ARG A 225 1.58 -8.02 -7.67
N ARG A 226 0.63 -7.52 -6.86
CA ARG A 226 -0.55 -6.76 -7.36
C ARG A 226 -0.19 -5.53 -8.18
N ALA A 227 0.91 -4.85 -7.84
CA ALA A 227 1.32 -3.62 -8.52
C ALA A 227 1.99 -3.95 -9.84
N GLU A 228 2.72 -5.05 -9.87
CA GLU A 228 3.43 -5.56 -11.02
C GLU A 228 2.44 -6.19 -12.02
N VAL A 229 1.40 -6.91 -11.55
CA VAL A 229 0.27 -7.34 -12.39
C VAL A 229 -0.45 -6.13 -12.99
N ALA A 230 -0.70 -5.08 -12.21
CA ALA A 230 -1.36 -3.87 -12.71
C ALA A 230 -0.51 -3.11 -13.75
N ASN A 231 0.82 -3.23 -13.67
CA ASN A 231 1.77 -2.54 -14.53
C ASN A 231 2.34 -3.40 -15.66
N LEU A 232 1.89 -4.66 -15.81
CA LEU A 232 2.37 -5.58 -16.83
C LEU A 232 2.20 -4.97 -18.23
N ARG A 233 3.29 -4.92 -19.01
CA ARG A 233 3.28 -4.45 -20.39
C ARG A 233 3.29 -5.62 -21.36
N PHE A 234 2.80 -5.35 -22.57
CA PHE A 234 2.78 -6.33 -23.64
C PHE A 234 4.20 -6.81 -23.96
N ASP A 235 5.17 -5.91 -23.89
CA ASP A 235 6.59 -6.19 -24.13
C ASP A 235 7.21 -7.13 -23.07
N ASP A 236 6.58 -7.23 -21.89
CA ASP A 236 7.00 -8.12 -20.80
C ASP A 236 6.45 -9.56 -20.96
N VAL A 237 5.63 -9.81 -21.99
CA VAL A 237 4.99 -11.10 -22.24
C VAL A 237 5.69 -11.81 -23.40
N SER A 238 6.45 -12.85 -23.07
CA SER A 238 7.12 -13.70 -24.06
C SER A 238 6.37 -15.03 -24.21
N ILE A 239 5.99 -15.34 -25.45
CA ILE A 239 5.51 -16.67 -25.80
C ILE A 239 6.75 -17.55 -25.97
N ASP A 240 7.04 -18.38 -24.98
CA ASP A 240 8.12 -19.36 -25.11
C ASP A 240 7.75 -20.27 -26.29
N GLY A 241 8.61 -20.27 -27.31
CA GLY A 241 8.40 -21.02 -28.54
C GLY A 241 7.98 -22.45 -28.22
N ARG A 242 6.96 -22.93 -28.95
CA ARG A 242 6.53 -24.33 -28.96
C ARG A 242 7.76 -25.24 -28.86
N THR A 243 7.96 -25.89 -27.72
CA THR A 243 8.94 -26.98 -27.65
C THR A 243 8.35 -28.14 -28.44
N ASP A 244 8.67 -28.17 -29.74
CA ASP A 244 8.37 -29.25 -30.67
C ASP A 244 9.31 -30.43 -30.36
N SER A 245 9.08 -31.13 -29.26
CA SER A 245 9.54 -32.52 -29.16
C SER A 245 8.59 -33.38 -30.00
N PRO A 246 9.03 -34.24 -30.92
CA PRO A 246 8.10 -35.09 -31.66
C PRO A 246 7.39 -36.07 -30.71
N GLY A 247 6.05 -36.14 -30.73
CA GLY A 247 5.33 -37.32 -30.20
C GLY A 247 4.52 -37.22 -28.90
N LYS A 248 4.24 -36.06 -28.29
CA LYS A 248 3.29 -35.98 -27.15
C LYS A 248 2.04 -35.13 -27.46
N ARG A 249 0.88 -35.77 -27.26
CA ARG A 249 -0.49 -35.27 -27.48
C ARG A 249 -0.74 -33.93 -26.76
N ARG A 250 -1.34 -32.97 -27.49
CA ARG A 250 -1.95 -31.68 -27.08
C ARG A 250 -1.19 -30.92 -25.96
N ARG A 251 -0.17 -30.13 -26.34
CA ARG A 251 0.69 -29.40 -25.40
C ARG A 251 0.07 -28.10 -24.88
N ALA A 252 0.23 -27.87 -23.58
CA ALA A 252 -0.14 -26.64 -22.90
C ALA A 252 0.67 -25.46 -23.43
N VAL A 253 0.03 -24.30 -23.59
CA VAL A 253 0.72 -23.04 -23.92
C VAL A 253 1.54 -22.63 -22.71
N HIS A 254 2.83 -22.40 -22.88
CA HIS A 254 3.70 -21.85 -21.85
C HIS A 254 4.01 -20.40 -22.19
N LEU A 255 3.85 -19.51 -21.21
CA LEU A 255 4.22 -18.10 -21.33
C LEU A 255 5.21 -17.77 -20.24
N THR A 256 6.22 -16.98 -20.56
CA THR A 256 7.05 -16.35 -19.57
C THR A 256 6.68 -14.88 -19.51
N VAL A 257 6.39 -14.40 -18.30
CA VAL A 257 6.13 -12.99 -18.05
C VAL A 257 7.19 -12.42 -17.13
N GLU A 258 7.75 -11.29 -17.53
CA GLU A 258 8.70 -10.56 -16.70
C GLU A 258 7.92 -9.64 -15.76
N ILE A 259 8.02 -9.89 -14.45
CA ILE A 259 7.25 -9.17 -13.44
C ILE A 259 8.21 -8.59 -12.43
N GLY A 260 8.29 -7.25 -12.36
CA GLY A 260 9.08 -6.55 -11.36
C GLY A 260 9.40 -5.12 -11.77
N ARG A 261 10.33 -4.50 -11.03
CA ARG A 261 10.87 -3.18 -11.39
C ARG A 261 12.08 -3.37 -12.31
N PRO A 262 12.41 -2.38 -13.15
CA PRO A 262 13.67 -2.39 -13.89
C PRO A 262 14.85 -2.63 -12.94
N GLY A 263 15.63 -3.69 -13.18
CA GLY A 263 16.77 -4.10 -12.35
C GLY A 263 16.46 -5.08 -11.20
N SER A 264 15.19 -5.43 -10.96
CA SER A 264 14.78 -6.46 -9.99
C SER A 264 13.59 -7.28 -10.51
N SER A 265 13.57 -7.54 -11.82
CA SER A 265 12.54 -8.31 -12.48
C SER A 265 12.77 -9.82 -12.31
N GLU A 266 11.69 -10.57 -12.15
CA GLU A 266 11.72 -12.02 -12.08
C GLU A 266 10.90 -12.58 -13.24
N GLN A 267 11.47 -13.56 -13.94
CA GLN A 267 10.75 -14.30 -14.98
C GLN A 267 9.82 -15.31 -14.32
N LEU A 268 8.52 -15.16 -14.53
CA LEU A 268 7.50 -16.08 -14.05
C LEU A 268 7.00 -16.93 -15.23
N SER A 269 7.26 -18.23 -15.19
CA SER A 269 6.65 -19.18 -16.11
C SER A 269 5.20 -19.44 -15.71
N LEU A 270 4.26 -19.14 -16.61
CA LEU A 270 2.83 -19.28 -16.38
C LEU A 270 2.34 -20.69 -16.77
N PRO A 271 1.56 -21.35 -15.90
CA PRO A 271 0.93 -22.61 -16.24
C PRO A 271 -0.14 -22.43 -17.33
N GLY A 272 -0.44 -23.51 -18.06
CA GLY A 272 -1.21 -23.49 -19.31
C GLY A 272 -2.56 -22.77 -19.26
N ASP A 273 -3.29 -22.86 -18.16
CA ASP A 273 -4.60 -22.20 -18.04
C ASP A 273 -4.48 -20.70 -17.78
N THR A 274 -3.45 -20.28 -17.02
CA THR A 274 -3.11 -18.86 -16.82
C THR A 274 -2.62 -18.25 -18.12
N ALA A 275 -1.75 -18.97 -18.84
CA ALA A 275 -1.25 -18.56 -20.14
C ALA A 275 -2.38 -18.35 -21.17
N LYS A 276 -3.28 -19.33 -21.30
CA LYS A 276 -4.45 -19.21 -22.19
C LYS A 276 -5.33 -18.02 -21.81
N ALA A 277 -5.64 -17.85 -20.52
CA ALA A 277 -6.49 -16.74 -20.08
C ALA A 277 -5.87 -15.37 -20.39
N LEU A 278 -4.55 -15.24 -20.24
CA LEU A 278 -3.82 -14.01 -20.57
C LEU A 278 -3.85 -13.74 -22.08
N LEU A 279 -3.58 -14.74 -22.92
CA LEU A 279 -3.62 -14.60 -24.38
C LEU A 279 -5.03 -14.29 -24.88
N THR A 280 -6.05 -14.99 -24.38
CA THR A 280 -7.45 -14.70 -24.72
C THR A 280 -7.81 -13.27 -24.36
N TRP A 281 -7.35 -12.76 -23.20
CA TRP A 281 -7.57 -11.35 -22.86
C TRP A 281 -6.86 -10.40 -23.85
N ILE A 282 -5.60 -10.65 -24.17
CA ILE A 282 -4.81 -9.82 -25.11
C ILE A 282 -5.46 -9.76 -26.49
N GLU A 283 -5.93 -10.90 -26.98
CA GLU A 283 -6.60 -11.05 -28.28
C GLU A 283 -7.95 -10.34 -28.29
N GLU A 284 -8.85 -10.66 -27.36
CA GLU A 284 -10.20 -10.09 -27.28
C GLU A 284 -10.19 -8.58 -27.01
N ALA A 285 -9.16 -8.08 -26.31
CA ALA A 285 -8.99 -6.65 -26.03
C ALA A 285 -8.23 -5.89 -27.13
N GLY A 286 -7.77 -6.57 -28.19
CA GLY A 286 -7.01 -5.97 -29.29
C GLY A 286 -5.72 -5.29 -28.83
N ILE A 287 -5.00 -5.90 -27.89
CA ILE A 287 -3.80 -5.31 -27.30
C ILE A 287 -2.59 -5.68 -28.15
N SER A 288 -2.06 -4.70 -28.88
CA SER A 288 -0.86 -4.83 -29.71
C SER A 288 0.39 -4.14 -29.13
N GLY A 289 0.30 -3.56 -27.93
CA GLY A 289 1.41 -2.86 -27.28
C GLY A 289 0.99 -2.11 -26.01
N GLY A 290 1.96 -1.68 -25.19
CA GLY A 290 1.70 -0.90 -23.98
C GLY A 290 1.07 -1.72 -22.83
N PRO A 291 0.27 -1.12 -21.93
CA PRO A 291 -0.27 -1.81 -20.75
C PRO A 291 -1.22 -2.96 -21.13
N VAL A 292 -1.02 -4.14 -20.54
CA VAL A 292 -1.86 -5.33 -20.77
C VAL A 292 -3.21 -5.18 -20.06
N PHE A 293 -3.22 -4.75 -18.81
CA PHE A 293 -4.46 -4.64 -18.05
C PHE A 293 -5.00 -3.21 -18.11
N ARG A 294 -6.12 -3.04 -18.80
CA ARG A 294 -6.72 -1.74 -19.12
C ARG A 294 -8.12 -1.60 -18.49
N LYS A 295 -8.52 -0.35 -18.25
CA LYS A 295 -9.89 -0.05 -17.80
C LYS A 295 -10.88 -0.34 -18.93
N ILE A 296 -12.02 -0.93 -18.58
CA ILE A 296 -13.17 -1.10 -19.49
C ILE A 296 -14.24 -0.12 -19.03
N ASP A 297 -14.82 0.65 -19.95
CA ASP A 297 -15.92 1.57 -19.64
C ASP A 297 -17.28 0.83 -19.57
N GLN A 298 -18.34 1.57 -19.25
CA GLN A 298 -19.69 0.99 -19.12
C GLN A 298 -20.29 0.52 -20.45
N TRP A 299 -19.71 0.94 -21.59
CA TRP A 299 -20.13 0.57 -22.94
C TRP A 299 -19.30 -0.58 -23.52
N GLY A 300 -18.34 -1.11 -22.74
CA GLY A 300 -17.50 -2.25 -23.14
C GLY A 300 -16.20 -1.87 -23.85
N ASN A 301 -15.87 -0.58 -23.98
CA ASN A 301 -14.64 -0.16 -24.66
C ASN A 301 -13.42 -0.27 -23.76
N VAL A 302 -12.32 -0.75 -24.34
CA VAL A 302 -11.02 -0.88 -23.65
C VAL A 302 -10.27 0.45 -23.73
N SER A 303 -10.06 1.09 -22.58
CA SER A 303 -9.30 2.34 -22.47
C SER A 303 -7.81 2.13 -22.73
N ARG A 304 -7.11 3.17 -23.19
CA ARG A 304 -5.63 3.18 -23.26
C ARG A 304 -4.94 3.25 -21.90
N ARG A 305 -5.67 3.57 -20.83
CA ARG A 305 -5.11 3.75 -19.47
C ARG A 305 -4.92 2.40 -18.77
N THR A 306 -3.75 2.26 -18.12
CA THR A 306 -3.44 1.09 -17.28
C THR A 306 -4.37 1.01 -16.07
N LEU A 307 -4.66 -0.21 -15.61
CA LEU A 307 -5.30 -0.42 -14.32
C LEU A 307 -4.34 -0.02 -13.20
N THR A 308 -4.89 0.55 -12.13
CA THR A 308 -4.13 0.81 -10.91
C THR A 308 -4.08 -0.44 -10.03
N PRO A 309 -3.08 -0.59 -9.14
CA PRO A 309 -3.04 -1.69 -8.18
C PRO A 309 -4.29 -1.72 -7.27
N GLN A 310 -4.88 -0.56 -6.99
CA GLN A 310 -6.13 -0.45 -6.25
C GLN A 310 -7.32 -0.98 -7.07
N SER A 311 -7.39 -0.66 -8.37
CA SER A 311 -8.43 -1.18 -9.27
C SER A 311 -8.40 -2.71 -9.34
N VAL A 312 -7.21 -3.32 -9.41
CA VAL A 312 -7.04 -4.78 -9.35
C VAL A 312 -7.63 -5.36 -8.06
N ASN A 313 -7.35 -4.73 -6.90
CA ASN A 313 -7.91 -5.19 -5.63
C ASN A 313 -9.44 -5.02 -5.56
N LEU A 314 -9.98 -3.95 -6.14
CA LEU A 314 -11.44 -3.74 -6.23
C LEU A 314 -12.11 -4.78 -7.13
N ILE A 315 -11.46 -5.19 -8.24
CA ILE A 315 -11.93 -6.27 -9.09
C ILE A 315 -12.01 -7.58 -8.29
N VAL A 316 -10.96 -7.94 -7.55
CA VAL A 316 -10.96 -9.16 -6.71
C VAL A 316 -12.11 -9.12 -5.69
N LYS A 317 -12.32 -7.98 -5.03
CA LYS A 317 -13.44 -7.81 -4.07
C LYS A 317 -14.82 -7.89 -4.72
N ALA A 318 -14.98 -7.31 -5.91
CA ALA A 318 -16.23 -7.40 -6.67
C ALA A 318 -16.53 -8.85 -7.07
N ARG A 319 -15.51 -9.60 -7.49
CA ARG A 319 -15.62 -11.04 -7.80
C ARG A 319 -15.94 -11.88 -6.57
N ALA A 320 -15.31 -11.58 -5.43
CA ALA A 320 -15.64 -12.20 -4.15
C ALA A 320 -17.13 -12.01 -3.78
N LYS A 321 -17.63 -10.78 -3.89
CA LYS A 321 -19.04 -10.47 -3.64
C LYS A 321 -19.96 -11.26 -4.56
N LYS A 322 -19.68 -11.32 -5.87
CA LYS A 322 -20.45 -12.12 -6.84
C LYS A 322 -20.42 -13.63 -6.53
N ALA A 323 -19.32 -14.12 -5.96
CA ALA A 323 -19.16 -15.53 -5.58
C ALA A 323 -19.80 -15.88 -4.22
N GLY A 324 -20.51 -14.94 -3.58
CA GLY A 324 -21.09 -15.13 -2.25
C GLY A 324 -20.03 -15.25 -1.14
N LEU A 325 -18.88 -14.62 -1.32
CA LEU A 325 -17.78 -14.58 -0.36
C LEU A 325 -17.70 -13.20 0.29
N ASP A 326 -17.23 -13.14 1.54
CA ASP A 326 -17.03 -11.87 2.24
C ASP A 326 -15.86 -11.08 1.62
N PRO A 327 -16.11 -9.90 1.00
CA PRO A 327 -15.07 -9.08 0.37
C PRO A 327 -14.09 -8.42 1.36
N THR A 328 -14.39 -8.45 2.66
CA THR A 328 -13.48 -7.95 3.71
C THR A 328 -12.40 -8.98 4.04
N LEU A 329 -12.71 -10.27 3.86
CA LEU A 329 -11.81 -11.39 4.12
C LEU A 329 -10.96 -11.75 2.90
N ILE A 330 -11.38 -11.35 1.69
CA ILE A 330 -10.68 -11.64 0.44
C ILE A 330 -9.98 -10.39 -0.09
N SER A 331 -8.68 -10.52 -0.35
CA SER A 331 -7.88 -9.50 -1.03
C SER A 331 -7.02 -10.14 -2.11
N ALA A 332 -6.55 -9.34 -3.07
CA ALA A 332 -5.56 -9.79 -4.06
C ALA A 332 -4.31 -10.42 -3.40
N GLN A 333 -4.00 -10.03 -2.16
CA GLN A 333 -2.86 -10.53 -1.38
C GLN A 333 -3.10 -11.91 -0.75
N GLY A 334 -4.36 -12.34 -0.62
CA GLY A 334 -4.75 -13.65 -0.10
C GLY A 334 -4.84 -14.75 -1.16
N LEU A 335 -4.80 -14.41 -2.45
CA LEU A 335 -4.80 -15.35 -3.58
C LEU A 335 -3.45 -16.08 -3.67
N ARG A 336 -3.24 -17.10 -2.83
CA ARG A 336 -2.12 -18.04 -2.95
C ARG A 336 -2.65 -19.34 -3.51
N SER A 337 -2.34 -19.66 -4.77
CA SER A 337 -2.51 -21.05 -5.21
C SER A 337 -1.33 -21.88 -4.72
N ALA A 338 -1.56 -23.18 -4.52
CA ALA A 338 -0.57 -24.17 -4.12
C ALA A 338 0.57 -24.39 -5.15
N SER A 339 0.83 -23.47 -6.09
CA SER A 339 1.91 -23.64 -7.08
C SER A 339 3.30 -23.58 -6.43
N SER A 340 3.52 -22.74 -5.41
CA SER A 340 4.79 -22.70 -4.67
C SER A 340 5.06 -23.94 -3.82
N ALA A 341 4.06 -24.78 -3.55
CA ALA A 341 4.27 -26.07 -2.90
C ALA A 341 4.81 -27.10 -3.91
N ARG A 342 4.30 -27.09 -5.16
CA ARG A 342 4.74 -28.00 -6.22
C ARG A 342 6.17 -27.77 -6.71
N THR A 343 6.69 -26.53 -6.66
CA THR A 343 8.09 -26.25 -7.02
C THR A 343 9.10 -26.62 -5.94
N ARG A 344 8.67 -26.85 -4.68
CA ARG A 344 9.57 -27.34 -3.63
C ARG A 344 9.66 -28.87 -3.60
N ASP A 345 8.57 -29.58 -3.83
CA ASP A 345 8.60 -31.05 -3.85
C ASP A 345 9.35 -31.63 -5.06
N LYS A 346 9.47 -30.89 -6.16
CA LYS A 346 10.21 -31.36 -7.33
C LYS A 346 11.73 -31.09 -7.27
N ALA A 347 12.17 -30.17 -6.41
CA ALA A 347 13.60 -29.92 -6.17
C ALA A 347 14.19 -30.77 -5.04
N ALA A 348 13.34 -31.53 -4.32
CA ALA A 348 13.74 -32.46 -3.27
C ALA A 348 13.69 -33.93 -3.72
N ALA A 349 13.42 -34.18 -5.00
CA ALA A 349 13.27 -35.51 -5.58
C ALA A 349 14.18 -35.78 -6.80
N ASP A 350 15.15 -34.90 -7.06
CA ASP A 350 16.27 -35.13 -8.00
C ASP A 350 17.60 -35.16 -7.24
#